data_AF-A0A962B745-F1
#
_entry.id   AF-A0A962B745-F1
#
_cell.length_a   1.000
_cell.length_b   1.000
_cell.length_c   1.000
_cell.angle_alpha   90.00
_cell.angle_beta   90.00
_cell.angle_gamma   90.00
#
_symmetry.space_group_name_H-M   'P 1'
#
loop_
_entity.id
_entity.type
_entity.pdbx_description
1 polymer ?
#
loop_
_entity_poly.entity_id
_entity_poly.type
_entity_poly.pdbx_seq_one_letter_code
_entity_poly.pdbx_strand_id
1 'polypeptide(L)' 'MSRTSRTAVSLLLLPWLLVLTPPAGAGEMELSLTVPRLQVSEYHRPYVAGWIEREDGSVAAELLVWYQQDRA' A
#
# COMPACT_ATOMS: atom_id res chain seq x y z
N MET A 1 13.51 0.83 -55.50
CA MET A 1 13.96 1.63 -54.34
C MET A 1 12.74 2.27 -53.70
N SER A 2 12.25 1.75 -52.56
CA SER A 2 11.39 2.45 -51.57
C SER A 2 10.68 1.45 -50.62
N ARG A 3 11.36 1.01 -49.56
CA ARG A 3 10.68 0.42 -48.39
C ARG A 3 10.31 1.56 -47.44
N THR A 4 9.12 2.11 -47.64
CA THR A 4 8.59 3.23 -46.84
C THR A 4 8.06 2.75 -45.48
N SER A 5 8.91 2.89 -44.46
CA SER A 5 8.61 3.41 -43.13
C SER A 5 7.15 3.33 -42.64
N ARG A 6 6.69 2.15 -42.20
CA ARG A 6 5.50 2.04 -41.32
C ARG A 6 5.85 2.02 -39.83
N THR A 7 7.12 1.75 -39.48
CA THR A 7 7.61 1.65 -38.10
C THR A 7 7.92 3.00 -37.45
N ALA A 8 8.16 4.05 -38.23
CA ALA A 8 8.61 5.36 -37.71
C ALA A 8 7.49 6.18 -37.03
N VAL A 9 6.22 6.00 -37.44
CA VAL A 9 5.09 6.76 -36.89
C VAL A 9 4.70 6.27 -35.50
N SER A 10 4.81 4.96 -35.23
CA SER A 10 4.50 4.38 -33.90
C SER A 10 5.51 4.78 -32.81
N LEU A 11 6.76 5.10 -33.17
CA LEU A 11 7.78 5.54 -32.21
C LEU A 11 7.63 7.01 -31.79
N LEU A 12 7.03 7.85 -32.63
CA LEU A 12 6.85 9.28 -32.34
C LEU A 12 5.61 9.58 -31.48
N LEU A 13 4.62 8.69 -31.43
CA LEU A 13 3.40 8.87 -30.61
C LEU A 13 3.57 8.46 -29.14
N LEU A 14 4.50 7.55 -28.85
CA LEU A 14 4.78 7.06 -27.50
C LEU A 14 5.18 8.14 -26.48
N PRO A 15 6.06 9.12 -26.78
CA PRO A 15 6.42 10.16 -25.82
C PRO A 15 5.27 11.13 -25.53
N TRP A 16 4.37 11.34 -26.49
CA TRP A 16 3.19 12.19 -26.29
C TRP A 16 2.15 11.53 -25.38
N LEU A 17 2.02 10.20 -25.45
CA LEU A 17 1.17 9.42 -24.54
C LEU A 17 1.72 9.43 -23.10
N LEU A 18 3.05 9.44 -22.94
CA LEU A 18 3.70 9.49 -21.64
C LEU A 18 3.46 10.83 -20.93
N VAL A 19 3.46 11.96 -21.66
CA VAL A 19 3.24 13.31 -21.10
C VAL A 19 1.78 13.55 -20.68
N LEU A 20 0.82 12.86 -21.29
CA LEU A 20 -0.61 13.02 -20.98
C LEU A 20 -1.09 12.17 -19.79
N THR A 21 -0.23 11.36 -19.17
CA THR A 21 -0.61 10.53 -18.04
C THR A 21 -0.53 11.36 -16.75
N PRO A 22 -1.67 11.73 -16.13
CA PRO A 22 -1.62 12.40 -14.83
C PRO A 22 -0.97 11.45 -13.80
N PRO A 23 -0.26 11.99 -12.79
CA PRO A 23 0.24 11.15 -11.71
C PRO A 23 -0.95 10.43 -11.06
N ALA A 24 -0.84 9.12 -10.91
CA ALA A 24 -1.81 8.37 -10.13
C ALA A 24 -1.75 8.88 -8.68
N GLY A 25 -2.83 9.50 -8.21
CA GLY A 25 -2.96 9.89 -6.82
C GLY A 25 -3.10 8.64 -5.96
N ALA A 26 -2.22 8.48 -4.97
CA ALA A 26 -2.43 7.48 -3.93
C ALA A 26 -3.54 7.96 -3.00
N GLY A 27 -4.52 7.10 -2.72
CA GLY A 27 -5.47 7.34 -1.63
C GLY A 27 -4.78 7.14 -0.29
N GLU A 28 -4.97 8.06 0.64
CA GLU A 28 -4.47 7.93 2.01
C GLU A 28 -5.59 7.45 2.93
N MET A 29 -5.23 6.60 3.90
CA MET A 29 -6.11 6.15 4.96
C MET A 29 -5.40 6.33 6.30
N GLU A 30 -6.03 7.06 7.21
CA GLU A 30 -5.54 7.26 8.57
C GLU A 30 -6.39 6.44 9.54
N LEU A 31 -5.74 5.66 10.41
CA LEU A 31 -6.40 4.86 11.44
C LEU A 31 -5.80 5.19 12.82
N SER A 32 -6.66 5.55 13.77
CA SER A 32 -6.28 5.76 15.17
C SER A 32 -6.83 4.62 16.02
N LEU A 33 -5.93 3.87 16.67
CA LEU A 33 -6.27 2.73 17.53
C LEU A 33 -5.82 3.04 18.97
N THR A 34 -6.75 2.93 19.92
CA THR A 34 -6.47 3.08 21.35
C THR A 34 -6.65 1.74 22.05
N VAL A 35 -5.64 1.30 22.81
CA VAL A 35 -5.69 0.08 23.61
C VAL A 35 -5.92 0.45 25.09
N PRO A 36 -7.14 0.28 25.64
CA PRO A 36 -7.43 0.66 27.02
C PRO A 36 -6.78 -0.31 28.01
N ARG A 37 -6.41 0.22 29.18
CA ARG A 37 -6.01 -0.62 30.32
C ARG A 37 -7.24 -1.06 31.09
N LEU A 38 -7.32 -2.35 31.41
CA LEU A 38 -8.40 -2.92 32.20
C LEU A 38 -7.99 -3.00 33.68
N GLN A 39 -8.91 -2.68 34.59
CA GLN A 39 -8.69 -2.80 36.04
C GLN A 39 -9.13 -4.20 36.49
N VAL A 40 -8.21 -5.16 36.40
CA VAL A 40 -8.45 -6.57 36.75
C VAL A 40 -7.30 -7.09 37.61
N SER A 41 -7.57 -8.11 38.43
CA SER A 41 -6.58 -8.66 39.38
C SER A 41 -5.33 -9.23 38.70
N GLU A 42 -5.47 -9.74 37.47
CA GLU A 42 -4.36 -10.18 36.63
C GLU A 42 -4.51 -9.55 35.23
N TYR A 43 -3.54 -8.74 34.84
CA TYR A 43 -3.52 -8.09 33.53
C TYR A 43 -2.27 -8.51 32.74
N HIS A 44 -2.50 -9.12 31.58
CA HIS A 44 -1.46 -9.36 30.59
C HIS A 44 -1.38 -8.18 29.63
N ARG A 45 -0.15 -7.85 29.21
CA ARG A 45 0.07 -6.77 28.24
C ARG A 45 -0.46 -7.24 26.87
N PRO A 46 -1.33 -6.45 26.21
CA PRO A 46 -1.96 -6.87 24.97
C PRO A 46 -0.96 -6.85 23.80
N TYR A 47 -1.19 -7.75 22.84
CA TYR A 47 -0.54 -7.79 21.55
C TYR A 47 -1.55 -7.38 20.48
N VAL A 48 -1.14 -6.53 19.55
CA VAL A 48 -1.99 -6.09 18.43
C VAL A 48 -1.25 -6.37 17.13
N ALA A 49 -1.94 -6.95 16.16
CA ALA A 49 -1.47 -7.04 14.78
C ALA A 49 -2.53 -6.47 13.86
N GLY A 50 -2.10 -5.83 12.78
CA GLY A 50 -2.97 -5.27 11.75
C GLY A 50 -2.47 -5.67 10.38
N TRP A 51 -3.39 -6.09 9.51
CA TRP A 51 -3.13 -6.42 8.12
C TRP A 51 -4.36 -6.09 7.26
N ILE A 52 -4.16 -6.04 5.95
CA ILE A 52 -5.23 -5.89 4.94
C ILE A 52 -5.51 -7.28 4.38
N GLU A 53 -6.78 -7.69 4.36
CA GLU A 53 -7.23 -8.92 3.72
C GLU A 53 -7.89 -8.62 2.36
N ARG A 54 -7.76 -9.56 1.44
CA ARG A 54 -8.53 -9.61 0.19
C ARG A 54 -9.89 -10.26 0.45
N GLU A 55 -10.77 -10.20 -0.55
CA GLU A 55 -12.08 -10.86 -0.49
C GLU A 55 -11.99 -12.38 -0.31
N ASP A 56 -10.88 -13.01 -0.72
CA ASP A 56 -10.63 -14.44 -0.55
C ASP A 56 -10.02 -14.82 0.81
N GLY A 57 -9.85 -13.85 1.72
CA GLY A 57 -9.26 -14.03 3.05
C GLY A 57 -7.73 -14.14 3.05
N SER A 58 -7.06 -13.98 1.91
CA SER A 58 -5.60 -13.92 1.87
C SER A 58 -5.07 -12.55 2.31
N VAL A 59 -3.88 -12.54 2.91
CA VAL A 59 -3.22 -11.31 3.38
C VAL A 59 -2.68 -10.55 2.17
N ALA A 60 -3.18 -9.32 1.97
CA ALA A 60 -2.69 -8.40 0.96
C ALA A 60 -1.44 -7.63 1.43
N ALA A 61 -1.42 -7.19 2.69
CA ALA A 61 -0.30 -6.47 3.29
C ALA A 61 -0.34 -6.55 4.83
N GLU A 62 0.81 -6.75 5.47
CA GLU A 62 0.97 -6.53 6.91
C GLU A 62 1.17 -5.03 7.18
N LEU A 63 0.47 -4.49 8.18
CA LEU A 63 0.53 -3.06 8.53
C LEU A 63 1.36 -2.81 9.78
N LEU A 64 1.13 -3.60 10.84
CA LEU A 64 1.79 -3.42 12.12
C LEU A 64 1.74 -4.65 13.00
N VAL A 65 2.73 -4.72 13.90
CA VAL A 65 2.75 -5.59 15.06
C VAL A 65 3.16 -4.76 16.26
N TRP A 66 2.27 -4.66 17.25
CA TRP A 66 2.51 -3.99 18.53
C TRP A 66 2.63 -5.01 19.63
N TYR A 67 3.81 -5.02 20.23
CA TYR A 67 4.10 -5.67 21.49
C TYR A 67 4.89 -4.68 22.34
N GLN A 68 5.08 -5.02 23.61
CA GLN A 68 5.95 -4.21 24.46
C GLN A 68 7.38 -4.25 23.92
N GLN A 69 7.84 -3.11 23.41
CA GLN A 69 9.26 -2.91 23.15
C GLN A 69 9.90 -2.49 24.46
N ASP A 70 10.91 -3.24 24.91
CA ASP A 70 11.75 -2.79 26.01
C ASP A 70 12.39 -1.46 25.61
N ARG A 71 12.46 -0.50 26.55
CA ARG A 71 13.07 0.77 26.24
C ARG A 71 14.55 0.56 25.89
N ALA A 72 15.00 1.18 24.80
CA ALA A 72 16.40 1.38 24.51
C ALA A 72 17.07 2.29 25.57
#